data_AF-A0A1E5LDB4-F1
#
_entry.id   AF-A0A1E5LDB4-F1
#
_cell.length_a   1.000
_cell.length_b   1.000
_cell.length_c   1.000
_cell.angle_alpha   90.00
_cell.angle_beta   90.00
_cell.angle_gamma   90.00
#
_symmetry.space_group_name_H-M   'P 1'
#
loop_
_entity.id
_entity.type
_entity.pdbx_description
1 polymer ?
#
loop_
_entity_poly.entity_id
_entity_poly.type
_entity_poly.pdbx_seq_one_letter_code
_entity_poly.pdbx_strand_id
1 'polypeptide(L)'
;MARKFNRWSFYLCFLTLLIWLNLIIFNWSIVPAYILWSLAATSLIFGKLGLKDKTNKRAKFRSWFTIILSSLFSIVLFLGVIRLIFVEDLFQITHSPDGNYKIEFYLTNGGATTSFGVLGKLDGPLWFKKTINDDYHMDKADVEWINEHTISINNHILDLKKGETYSD
;
A
#
# COMPACT_ATOMS: atom_id res chain seq x y z
N MET A 1 -28.15 -1.37 -19.99
CA MET A 1 -27.39 -0.87 -18.81
C MET A 1 -26.43 -1.93 -18.24
N ALA A 2 -26.89 -3.15 -17.93
CA ALA A 2 -26.06 -4.24 -17.39
C ALA A 2 -24.77 -4.54 -18.19
N ARG A 3 -24.82 -4.48 -19.53
CA ARG A 3 -23.65 -4.69 -20.40
C ARG A 3 -22.52 -3.67 -20.17
N LYS A 4 -22.86 -2.41 -19.88
CA LYS A 4 -21.86 -1.36 -19.59
C LYS A 4 -21.21 -1.64 -18.24
N PHE A 5 -22.01 -1.91 -17.21
CA PHE A 5 -21.51 -2.28 -15.88
C PHE A 5 -20.60 -3.51 -15.92
N ASN A 6 -20.96 -4.56 -16.65
CA ASN A 6 -20.16 -5.78 -16.79
C ASN A 6 -18.78 -5.52 -17.45
N ARG A 7 -18.67 -4.56 -18.38
CA ARG A 7 -17.39 -4.14 -18.96
C ARG A 7 -16.61 -3.27 -17.99
N TRP A 8 -17.24 -2.24 -17.44
CA TRP A 8 -16.61 -1.29 -16.54
C TRP A 8 -16.06 -1.96 -15.28
N SER A 9 -16.83 -2.86 -14.66
CA SER A 9 -16.37 -3.62 -13.49
C SER A 9 -15.13 -4.44 -13.82
N PHE A 10 -15.09 -5.11 -14.97
CA PHE A 10 -13.96 -5.94 -15.35
C PHE A 10 -12.70 -5.12 -15.60
N TYR A 11 -12.79 -4.03 -16.36
CA TYR A 11 -11.64 -3.16 -16.62
C TYR A 11 -11.15 -2.48 -15.34
N LEU A 12 -12.07 -2.05 -14.47
CA LEU A 12 -11.72 -1.47 -13.18
C LEU A 12 -11.01 -2.50 -12.29
N CYS A 13 -11.54 -3.73 -12.20
CA CYS A 13 -10.92 -4.82 -11.45
C CYS A 13 -9.50 -5.14 -11.95
N PHE A 14 -9.32 -5.15 -13.27
CA PHE A 14 -8.01 -5.45 -13.86
C PHE A 14 -7.03 -4.30 -13.63
N LEU A 15 -7.48 -3.05 -13.77
CA LEU A 15 -6.66 -1.88 -13.45
C LEU A 15 -6.24 -1.86 -11.98
N THR A 16 -7.15 -2.15 -11.05
CA THR A 16 -6.81 -2.23 -9.61
C THR A 16 -5.76 -3.30 -9.33
N LEU A 17 -5.84 -4.44 -10.02
CA LEU A 17 -4.86 -5.51 -9.89
C LEU A 17 -3.48 -5.07 -10.41
N LEU A 18 -3.42 -4.42 -11.57
CA LEU A 18 -2.17 -3.93 -12.15
C LEU A 18 -1.49 -2.90 -11.25
N ILE A 19 -2.25 -1.95 -10.70
CA ILE A 19 -1.72 -0.94 -9.77
C ILE A 19 -1.14 -1.63 -8.54
N TRP A 20 -1.88 -2.56 -7.94
CA TRP A 20 -1.42 -3.27 -6.75
C TRP A 20 -0.17 -4.13 -7.00
N LEU A 21 -0.10 -4.85 -8.13
CA LEU A 21 1.11 -5.61 -8.49
C LEU A 21 2.31 -4.69 -8.67
N ASN A 22 2.11 -3.53 -9.30
CA ASN A 22 3.17 -2.53 -9.48
C ASN A 22 3.70 -2.02 -8.12
N LEU A 23 2.81 -1.74 -7.18
CA LEU A 23 3.19 -1.32 -5.82
C LEU A 23 4.08 -2.33 -5.12
N ILE A 24 3.70 -3.62 -5.19
CA ILE A 24 4.46 -4.71 -4.59
C ILE A 24 5.84 -4.81 -5.23
N ILE A 25 5.93 -4.77 -6.57
CA ILE A 25 7.19 -4.93 -7.30
C ILE A 25 8.21 -3.83 -6.93
N PHE A 26 7.73 -2.60 -6.71
CA PHE A 26 8.61 -1.46 -6.45
C PHE A 26 8.69 -1.06 -4.97
N ASN A 27 8.15 -1.86 -4.05
CA ASN A 27 8.07 -1.58 -2.61
C ASN A 27 7.45 -0.22 -2.26
N TRP A 28 6.51 0.23 -3.09
CA TRP A 28 5.71 1.41 -2.80
C TRP A 28 4.44 1.01 -2.05
N SER A 29 4.05 1.84 -1.10
CA SER A 29 2.77 1.77 -0.41
C SER A 29 1.93 2.98 -0.79
N ILE A 30 0.63 2.77 -1.04
CA ILE A 30 -0.33 3.87 -1.14
C ILE A 30 -0.80 4.19 0.28
N VAL A 31 -0.58 5.42 0.69
CA VAL A 31 -0.76 5.88 2.07
C VAL A 31 -2.20 6.22 2.41
N PRO A 32 -3.07 6.14 1.41
CA PRO A 32 -4.34 5.59 1.78
C PRO A 32 -4.61 4.27 1.08
N ALA A 33 -4.25 3.18 1.78
CA ALA A 33 -4.64 1.82 1.45
C ALA A 33 -6.16 1.71 1.19
N TYR A 34 -6.95 2.63 1.77
CA TYR A 34 -8.38 2.76 1.51
C TYR A 34 -8.73 3.19 0.08
N ILE A 35 -7.86 3.88 -0.65
CA ILE A 35 -8.09 4.24 -2.07
C ILE A 35 -8.22 2.97 -2.90
N LEU A 36 -7.24 2.08 -2.85
CA LEU A 36 -7.30 0.82 -3.60
C LEU A 36 -8.48 -0.04 -3.17
N TRP A 37 -8.73 -0.11 -1.87
CA TRP A 37 -9.89 -0.81 -1.34
C TRP A 37 -11.20 -0.22 -1.89
N SER A 38 -11.34 1.11 -1.95
CA SER A 38 -12.53 1.77 -2.49
C SER A 38 -12.75 1.48 -3.97
N LEU A 39 -11.67 1.40 -4.77
CA LEU A 39 -11.74 1.02 -6.18
C LEU A 39 -12.17 -0.44 -6.34
N ALA A 40 -11.63 -1.34 -5.50
CA ALA A 40 -12.02 -2.75 -5.48
C ALA A 40 -13.49 -2.93 -5.06
N ALA A 41 -13.95 -2.20 -4.04
CA ALA A 41 -15.34 -2.20 -3.60
C ALA A 41 -16.29 -1.67 -4.68
N THR A 42 -15.91 -0.59 -5.36
CA THR A 42 -16.67 -0.03 -6.49
C THR A 42 -16.78 -1.04 -7.64
N SER A 43 -15.66 -1.70 -7.97
CA SER A 43 -15.63 -2.78 -8.96
C SER A 43 -16.58 -3.93 -8.60
N LEU A 44 -16.62 -4.32 -7.32
CA LEU A 44 -17.53 -5.35 -6.82
C LEU A 44 -19.00 -4.93 -6.93
N ILE A 45 -19.35 -3.68 -6.59
CA ILE A 45 -20.70 -3.14 -6.74
C ILE A 45 -21.14 -3.18 -8.21
N PHE A 46 -20.29 -2.70 -9.13
CA PHE A 46 -20.58 -2.75 -10.56
C PHE A 46 -20.63 -4.19 -11.09
N GLY A 47 -19.81 -5.10 -10.56
CA GLY A 47 -19.83 -6.52 -10.88
C GLY A 47 -21.18 -7.17 -10.56
N LYS A 48 -21.73 -6.87 -9.37
CA LYS A 48 -23.09 -7.33 -8.97
C LYS A 48 -24.17 -6.82 -9.92
N LEU A 49 -24.12 -5.54 -10.30
CA LEU A 49 -25.05 -4.97 -11.29
C LEU A 49 -24.86 -5.58 -12.69
N GLY A 50 -23.63 -5.95 -13.03
CA GLY A 50 -23.22 -6.57 -14.28
C GLY A 50 -23.66 -8.03 -14.47
N LEU A 51 -24.05 -8.75 -13.40
CA LEU A 51 -24.55 -10.14 -13.48
C LEU A 51 -25.83 -10.28 -14.29
N LYS A 52 -26.61 -9.19 -14.40
CA LYS A 52 -27.83 -9.16 -15.22
C LYS A 52 -27.52 -9.26 -16.73
N ASP A 53 -26.26 -9.12 -17.14
CA ASP A 53 -25.84 -9.30 -18.53
C ASP A 53 -25.77 -10.79 -18.92
N LYS A 54 -26.81 -11.27 -19.61
CA LYS A 54 -26.88 -12.63 -20.17
C LYS A 54 -26.59 -12.69 -21.67
N THR A 55 -26.00 -11.65 -22.26
CA THR A 55 -25.85 -11.51 -23.73
C THR A 55 -25.07 -12.64 -24.40
N ASN A 56 -23.96 -13.09 -23.82
CA ASN A 56 -23.18 -14.21 -24.35
C ASN A 56 -22.39 -14.95 -23.25
N LYS A 57 -21.83 -16.13 -23.60
CA LYS A 57 -21.02 -16.94 -22.67
C LYS A 57 -19.81 -16.17 -22.12
N ARG A 58 -19.18 -15.30 -22.94
CA ARG A 58 -18.03 -14.46 -22.53
C ARG A 58 -18.42 -13.41 -21.47
N ALA A 59 -19.60 -12.80 -21.58
CA ALA A 59 -20.11 -11.82 -20.62
C ALA A 59 -20.45 -12.46 -19.27
N LYS A 60 -21.00 -13.69 -19.30
CA LYS A 60 -21.22 -14.50 -18.09
C LYS A 60 -19.90 -14.83 -17.39
N PHE A 61 -18.91 -15.32 -18.15
CA PHE A 61 -17.56 -15.58 -17.63
C PHE A 61 -16.94 -14.33 -17.00
N ARG A 62 -16.94 -13.21 -17.74
CA ARG A 62 -16.40 -11.94 -17.26
C ARG A 62 -17.06 -11.47 -15.97
N SER A 63 -18.38 -11.61 -15.86
CA SER A 63 -19.12 -11.22 -14.66
C SER A 63 -18.72 -12.04 -13.44
N TRP A 64 -18.71 -13.37 -13.59
CA TRP A 64 -18.35 -14.30 -12.51
C TRP A 64 -16.90 -14.12 -12.09
N PHE A 65 -15.99 -14.03 -13.05
CA PHE A 65 -14.57 -13.75 -12.80
C PHE A 65 -14.38 -12.44 -12.03
N THR A 66 -15.06 -11.36 -12.46
CA THR A 66 -14.95 -10.06 -11.79
C THR A 66 -15.44 -10.13 -10.36
N ILE A 67 -16.57 -10.80 -10.08
CA ILE A 67 -17.11 -10.90 -8.72
C ILE A 67 -16.17 -11.69 -7.81
N ILE A 68 -15.69 -12.84 -8.26
CA ILE A 68 -14.78 -13.68 -7.47
C ILE A 68 -13.50 -12.88 -7.17
N LEU A 69 -12.89 -12.30 -8.20
CA LEU A 69 -11.63 -11.59 -8.06
C LEU A 69 -11.77 -10.32 -7.21
N SER A 70 -12.77 -9.46 -7.48
CA SER A 70 -13.00 -8.23 -6.71
C SER A 70 -13.41 -8.50 -5.27
N SER A 71 -14.12 -9.60 -4.98
CA SER A 71 -14.44 -9.99 -3.60
C SER A 71 -13.19 -10.38 -2.83
N LEU A 72 -12.35 -11.26 -3.40
CA LEU A 72 -11.09 -11.68 -2.79
C LEU A 72 -10.19 -10.47 -2.56
N PHE A 73 -10.06 -9.62 -3.57
CA PHE A 73 -9.21 -8.43 -3.52
C PHE A 73 -9.70 -7.40 -2.51
N SER A 74 -11.01 -7.18 -2.44
CA SER A 74 -11.60 -6.28 -1.45
C SER A 74 -11.33 -6.76 -0.02
N ILE A 75 -11.34 -8.07 0.24
CA ILE A 75 -11.03 -8.63 1.57
C ILE A 75 -9.56 -8.40 1.90
N VAL A 76 -8.64 -8.76 0.99
CA VAL A 76 -7.19 -8.60 1.21
C VAL A 76 -6.82 -7.15 1.45
N LEU A 77 -7.33 -6.22 0.63
CA LEU A 77 -7.08 -4.80 0.80
C LEU A 77 -7.70 -4.24 2.08
N PHE A 78 -8.88 -4.73 2.48
CA PHE A 78 -9.51 -4.32 3.74
C PHE A 78 -8.68 -4.71 4.95
N LEU A 79 -8.12 -5.93 4.96
CA LEU A 79 -7.17 -6.35 5.99
C LEU A 79 -5.92 -5.46 6.01
N GLY A 80 -5.43 -5.03 4.84
CA GLY A 80 -4.34 -4.07 4.74
C GLY A 80 -4.69 -2.70 5.34
N VAL A 81 -5.91 -2.21 5.15
CA VAL A 81 -6.41 -0.97 5.79
C VAL A 81 -6.47 -1.12 7.30
N ILE A 82 -6.98 -2.24 7.81
CA ILE A 82 -7.01 -2.53 9.24
C ILE A 82 -5.59 -2.53 9.81
N ARG A 83 -4.64 -3.22 9.16
CA ARG A 83 -3.24 -3.21 9.58
C ARG A 83 -2.72 -1.77 9.70
N LEU A 84 -2.90 -0.96 8.67
CA LEU A 84 -2.40 0.42 8.66
C LEU A 84 -2.99 1.28 9.79
N ILE A 85 -4.25 1.07 10.16
CA ILE A 85 -4.93 1.86 11.20
C ILE A 85 -4.58 1.40 12.63
N PHE A 86 -4.39 0.09 12.83
CA PHE A 86 -4.30 -0.50 14.18
C PHE A 86 -2.91 -1.02 14.56
N VAL A 87 -2.00 -1.20 13.60
CA VAL A 87 -0.69 -1.81 13.82
C VAL A 87 0.44 -0.80 13.70
N GLU A 88 0.26 0.27 12.94
CA GLU A 88 1.30 1.26 12.64
C GLU A 88 0.99 2.59 13.34
N ASP A 89 1.80 2.95 14.33
CA ASP A 89 1.66 4.21 15.07
C ASP A 89 2.76 5.19 14.66
N LEU A 90 2.39 6.28 13.99
CA LEU A 90 3.32 7.35 13.65
C LEU A 90 3.83 8.03 14.91
N PHE A 91 5.15 8.05 15.13
CA PHE A 91 5.74 8.66 16.32
C PHE A 91 6.80 9.73 16.03
N GLN A 92 7.40 9.73 14.83
CA GLN A 92 8.42 10.72 14.47
C GLN A 92 8.38 11.06 12.98
N ILE A 93 8.66 12.32 12.66
CA ILE A 93 8.82 12.82 11.29
C ILE A 93 10.14 13.59 11.24
N THR A 94 10.93 13.38 10.20
CA THR A 94 12.15 14.13 9.95
C THR A 94 12.19 14.65 8.52
N HIS A 95 12.93 15.74 8.35
CA HIS A 95 13.17 16.38 7.06
C HIS A 95 14.67 16.44 6.81
N SER A 96 15.09 16.25 5.55
CA SER A 96 16.48 16.55 5.18
C SER A 96 16.79 18.02 5.45
N PRO A 97 18.07 18.38 5.67
CA PRO A 97 18.44 19.77 5.94
C PRO A 97 17.99 20.77 4.85
N ASP A 98 17.96 20.35 3.59
CA ASP A 98 17.45 21.09 2.44
C ASP A 98 15.93 21.00 2.24
N GLY A 99 15.25 20.15 3.01
CA GLY A 99 13.80 19.92 2.97
C GLY A 99 13.30 19.08 1.80
N ASN A 100 14.17 18.54 0.95
CA ASN A 100 13.78 17.75 -0.23
C ASN A 100 13.28 16.34 0.12
N TYR A 101 13.69 15.78 1.26
CA TYR A 101 13.22 14.49 1.75
C TYR A 101 12.42 14.66 3.02
N LYS A 102 11.31 13.93 3.11
CA LYS A 102 10.51 13.78 4.33
C LYS A 102 10.37 12.30 4.63
N ILE A 103 10.73 11.91 5.84
CA ILE A 103 10.64 10.53 6.31
C ILE A 103 9.75 10.50 7.54
N GLU A 104 8.81 9.56 7.53
CA GLU A 104 7.91 9.29 8.64
C GLU A 104 8.24 7.93 9.26
N PHE A 105 8.40 7.91 10.59
CA PHE A 105 8.71 6.72 11.36
C PHE A 105 7.50 6.22 12.13
N TYR A 106 7.22 4.94 11.95
CA TYR A 106 6.09 4.24 12.55
C TYR A 106 6.61 3.16 13.48
N LEU A 107 6.04 3.10 14.68
CA LEU A 107 6.22 1.98 15.58
C LEU A 107 5.20 0.92 15.16
N THR A 108 5.68 -0.30 14.95
CA THR A 108 4.82 -1.43 14.63
C THR A 108 4.66 -2.33 15.83
N ASN A 109 3.41 -2.74 16.10
CA ASN A 109 3.09 -3.65 17.19
C ASN A 109 2.24 -4.81 16.66
N GLY A 110 2.84 -6.02 16.56
CA GLY A 110 2.11 -7.22 16.14
C GLY A 110 1.20 -7.83 17.22
N GLY A 111 1.15 -7.26 18.43
CA GLY A 111 0.37 -7.73 19.57
C GLY A 111 1.22 -8.26 20.74
N ALA A 112 0.56 -8.89 21.71
CA ALA A 112 1.13 -9.23 23.03
C ALA A 112 2.38 -10.14 23.01
N THR A 113 2.61 -10.88 21.93
CA THR A 113 3.72 -11.85 21.81
C THR A 113 4.74 -11.48 20.75
N THR A 114 4.61 -10.30 20.14
CA THR A 114 5.53 -9.82 19.10
C THR A 114 6.29 -8.63 19.62
N SER A 115 7.58 -8.53 19.29
CA SER A 115 8.35 -7.34 19.60
C SER A 115 7.92 -6.15 18.74
N PHE A 116 8.22 -4.95 19.22
CA PHE A 116 8.07 -3.75 18.41
C PHE A 116 9.08 -3.74 17.26
N GLY A 117 8.74 -3.00 16.20
CA GLY A 117 9.66 -2.70 15.11
C GLY A 117 9.50 -1.27 14.64
N VAL A 118 10.54 -0.72 14.00
CA VAL A 118 10.58 0.66 13.50
C VAL A 118 10.56 0.65 11.98
N LEU A 119 9.47 1.18 11.41
CA LEU A 119 9.29 1.37 9.98
C LEU A 119 9.60 2.81 9.59
N GLY A 120 10.61 3.03 8.75
CA GLY A 120 10.89 4.31 8.10
C GLY A 120 10.30 4.37 6.70
N LYS A 121 9.37 5.31 6.47
CA LYS A 121 8.70 5.52 5.19
C LYS A 121 9.07 6.87 4.60
N LEU A 122 9.70 6.85 3.43
CA LEU A 122 10.02 8.03 2.65
C LEU A 122 8.78 8.52 1.88
N ASP A 123 8.45 9.79 2.01
CA ASP A 123 7.42 10.45 1.21
C ASP A 123 7.87 10.56 -0.24
N GLY A 124 7.02 10.07 -1.14
CA GLY A 124 7.17 10.27 -2.57
C GLY A 124 6.04 11.10 -3.17
N PRO A 125 5.93 11.12 -4.50
CA PRO A 125 4.94 11.94 -5.18
C PRO A 125 3.51 11.52 -4.83
N LEU A 126 2.58 12.49 -4.84
CA LEU A 126 1.14 12.29 -4.58
C LEU A 126 0.86 11.70 -3.19
N TRP A 127 0.58 10.40 -3.14
CA TRP A 127 0.14 9.65 -1.95
C TRP A 127 0.93 8.36 -1.78
N PHE A 128 2.08 8.26 -2.45
CA PHE A 128 2.94 7.10 -2.37
C PHE A 128 4.02 7.32 -1.31
N LYS A 129 4.24 6.31 -0.47
CA LYS A 129 5.39 6.22 0.44
C LYS A 129 6.19 4.97 0.12
N LYS A 130 7.52 5.08 0.16
CA LYS A 130 8.43 3.95 0.00
C LYS A 130 8.99 3.56 1.36
N THR A 131 8.89 2.28 1.73
CA THR A 131 9.58 1.80 2.92
C THR A 131 11.08 1.80 2.63
N ILE A 132 11.86 2.51 3.45
CA ILE A 132 13.32 2.60 3.32
C ILE A 132 14.05 1.93 4.49
N ASN A 133 13.36 1.73 5.62
CA ASN A 133 13.88 1.06 6.80
C ASN A 133 12.80 0.18 7.42
N ASP A 134 13.11 -1.08 7.71
CA ASP A 134 12.28 -2.02 8.47
C ASP A 134 13.17 -2.73 9.49
N ASP A 135 13.17 -2.22 10.72
CA ASP A 135 14.09 -2.65 11.77
C ASP A 135 13.33 -3.37 12.88
N TYR A 136 13.56 -4.68 13.01
CA TYR A 136 12.83 -5.54 13.93
C TYR A 136 13.47 -5.52 15.32
N HIS A 137 12.67 -5.74 16.37
CA HIS A 137 13.10 -5.66 17.78
C HIS A 137 13.57 -4.27 18.25
N MET A 138 13.17 -3.21 17.58
CA MET A 138 13.47 -1.84 17.98
C MET A 138 12.21 -1.10 18.46
N ASP A 139 12.32 -0.35 19.56
CA ASP A 139 11.23 0.46 20.13
C ASP A 139 11.44 1.98 19.92
N LYS A 140 12.59 2.37 19.37
CA LYS A 140 12.98 3.76 19.12
C LYS A 140 13.73 3.89 17.81
N ALA A 141 13.63 5.06 17.18
CA ALA A 141 14.46 5.43 16.04
C ALA A 141 15.48 6.47 16.49
N ASP A 142 16.77 6.11 16.47
CA ASP A 142 17.86 7.08 16.51
C ASP A 142 18.15 7.54 15.08
N VAL A 143 17.91 8.82 14.80
CA VAL A 143 17.86 9.35 13.44
C VAL A 143 18.75 10.58 13.33
N GLU A 144 19.76 10.50 12.47
CA GLU A 144 20.70 11.57 12.21
C GLU A 144 20.89 11.77 10.70
N TRP A 145 20.77 13.02 10.23
CA TRP A 145 21.11 13.38 8.85
C TRP A 145 22.61 13.64 8.75
N ILE A 146 23.32 12.82 7.97
CA ILE A 146 24.76 12.98 7.71
C ILE A 146 24.99 14.10 6.68
N ASN A 147 24.07 14.21 5.71
CA ASN A 147 24.04 15.27 4.71
C ASN A 147 22.61 15.36 4.10
N GLU A 148 22.45 16.12 3.02
CA GLU A 148 21.15 16.36 2.37
C GLU A 148 20.40 15.11 1.86
N HIS A 149 21.10 14.02 1.56
CA HIS A 149 20.50 12.82 0.99
C HIS A 149 20.95 11.53 1.67
N THR A 150 21.74 11.61 2.74
CA THR A 150 22.22 10.47 3.51
C THR A 150 21.75 10.58 4.95
N ILE A 151 21.11 9.52 5.42
CA ILE A 151 20.55 9.43 6.77
C ILE A 151 21.09 8.19 7.49
N SER A 152 21.37 8.32 8.77
CA SER A 152 21.63 7.22 9.70
C SER A 152 20.35 6.94 10.48
N ILE A 153 19.89 5.69 10.45
CA ILE A 153 18.74 5.21 11.21
C ILE A 153 19.21 4.00 12.02
N ASN A 154 19.26 4.11 13.35
CA ASN A 154 19.73 3.04 14.24
C ASN A 154 21.11 2.47 13.84
N ASN A 155 22.05 3.35 13.51
CA ASN A 155 23.40 3.03 12.99
C ASN A 155 23.44 2.43 11.57
N HIS A 156 22.31 2.34 10.86
CA HIS A 156 22.26 1.98 9.45
C HIS A 156 22.29 3.24 8.58
N ILE A 157 23.33 3.38 7.77
CA ILE A 157 23.52 4.53 6.87
C ILE A 157 22.88 4.21 5.52
N LEU A 158 21.97 5.08 5.07
CA LEU A 158 21.23 4.95 3.81
C LEU A 158 21.42 6.19 2.93
N ASP A 159 21.88 5.99 1.69
CA ASP A 159 21.89 7.01 0.64
C ASP A 159 20.58 6.99 -0.16
N LEU A 160 19.69 7.93 0.16
CA LEU A 160 18.35 8.05 -0.43
C LEU A 160 18.41 8.35 -1.93
N LYS A 161 19.46 9.03 -2.39
CA LYS A 161 19.66 9.37 -3.80
C LYS A 161 19.98 8.12 -4.64
N LYS A 162 20.67 7.15 -4.06
CA LYS A 162 20.92 5.84 -4.68
C LYS A 162 19.75 4.87 -4.51
N GLY A 163 18.77 5.23 -3.69
CA GLY A 163 17.59 4.41 -3.41
C GLY A 163 17.90 3.22 -2.49
N GLU A 164 18.92 3.33 -1.65
CA GLU A 164 19.30 2.33 -0.66
C GLU A 164 18.18 2.12 0.37
N THR A 165 18.05 0.89 0.86
CA THR A 165 17.03 0.48 1.84
C THR A 165 17.62 -0.54 2.80
N TYR A 166 17.13 -0.56 4.04
CA TYR A 166 17.48 -1.57 5.05
C TYR A 166 16.24 -2.34 5.51
N SER A 167 16.40 -3.64 5.75
CA SER A 167 15.39 -4.53 6.32
C SER A 167 16.09 -5.67 7.06
N ASP A 168 15.66 -5.94 8.29
CA ASP A 168 16.07 -7.12 9.09
C ASP A 168 14.98 -8.22 9.09
#